data_AF-A0A814K2I2-F1
#
_entry.id   AF-A0A814K2I2-F1
#
_cell.length_a   1.000
_cell.length_b   1.000
_cell.length_c   1.000
_cell.angle_alpha   90.00
_cell.angle_beta   90.00
_cell.angle_gamma   90.00
#
_symmetry.space_group_name_H-M   'P 1'
#
loop_
_entity.id
_entity.type
_entity.pdbx_description
1 polymer ?
#
loop_
_entity_poly.entity_id
_entity_poly.type
_entity_poly.pdbx_seq_one_letter_code
_entity_poly.pdbx_strand_id
1 'polypeptide(L)'
;MKPGEWGRSYPEMVSAVSTKLGNIKNEIINCELTNADVRKHQDEFYQNLGAKLTAMDQIRELKEHINSDIINVNTTNQECTEALKKKIERMASAAVDIMERVRLTIRDYDQFRLYYDNLLCFEKYVNAPNIDAGELKENMERRVFGKVAVLQKLANEASDASQIANSLINLRREEVIPKRRGKIEIGICLLIISKELTESQLASTRPFWLSTHLDQEE
;
A
#
# COMPACT_ATOMS: atom_id res chain seq x y z
N MET A 1 -32.06 28.82 32.67
CA MET A 1 -30.89 27.93 32.46
C MET A 1 -29.64 28.67 32.91
N LYS A 2 -28.84 28.11 33.82
CA LYS A 2 -27.64 28.78 34.33
C LYS A 2 -26.45 28.51 33.39
N PRO A 3 -25.62 29.50 33.08
CA PRO A 3 -24.36 29.27 32.37
C PRO A 3 -23.41 28.52 33.33
N GLY A 4 -22.98 27.31 32.99
CA GLY A 4 -22.07 26.53 33.84
C GLY A 4 -22.07 25.01 33.63
N GLU A 5 -23.04 24.45 32.91
CA GLU A 5 -23.03 23.02 32.56
C GLU A 5 -22.28 22.78 31.25
N TRP A 6 -20.99 23.10 31.22
CA TRP A 6 -20.08 22.59 30.21
C TRP A 6 -19.17 21.58 30.90
N GLY A 7 -19.33 20.31 30.48
CA GLY A 7 -18.71 19.16 31.12
C GLY A 7 -17.18 19.20 31.16
N ARG A 8 -16.64 18.69 32.27
CA ARG A 8 -15.22 18.50 32.63
C ARG A 8 -14.45 19.79 32.93
N SER A 9 -13.75 19.77 34.06
CA SER A 9 -12.75 20.77 34.43
C SER A 9 -11.55 20.72 33.48
N TYR A 10 -10.79 21.83 33.38
CA TYR A 10 -9.61 21.90 32.52
C TYR A 10 -8.61 20.74 32.74
N PRO A 11 -8.25 20.34 33.99
CA PRO A 11 -7.40 19.17 34.22
C PRO A 11 -8.00 17.84 33.71
N GLU A 12 -9.31 17.64 33.87
CA GLU A 12 -10.00 16.45 33.38
C GLU A 12 -10.04 16.40 31.84
N MET A 13 -10.16 17.56 31.18
CA MET A 13 -10.06 17.68 29.74
C MET A 13 -8.65 17.31 29.24
N VAL A 14 -7.61 17.90 29.83
CA VAL A 14 -6.20 17.63 29.50
C VAL A 14 -5.86 16.15 29.68
N SER A 15 -6.31 15.55 30.79
CA SER A 15 -6.14 14.12 31.07
C SER A 15 -6.83 13.26 30.01
N ALA A 16 -8.08 13.57 29.65
CA ALA A 16 -8.82 12.84 28.63
C ALA A 16 -8.16 12.90 27.25
N VAL A 17 -7.63 14.06 26.84
CA VAL A 17 -6.88 14.23 25.59
C VAL A 17 -5.61 13.39 25.61
N SER A 18 -4.85 13.41 26.71
CA SER A 18 -3.64 12.61 26.87
C SER A 18 -3.93 11.10 26.78
N THR A 19 -4.98 10.61 27.44
CA THR A 19 -5.42 9.22 27.34
C THR A 19 -5.83 8.86 25.91
N LYS A 20 -6.60 9.72 25.23
CA LYS A 20 -7.03 9.46 23.86
C LYS A 20 -5.84 9.40 22.90
N LEU A 21 -4.87 10.30 23.04
CA LEU A 21 -3.63 10.30 22.27
C LEU A 21 -2.82 9.01 22.50
N GLY A 22 -2.72 8.56 23.76
CA GLY A 22 -2.06 7.29 24.10
C GLY A 22 -2.74 6.08 23.47
N ASN A 23 -4.07 6.05 23.44
CA ASN A 23 -4.84 4.98 22.78
C ASN A 23 -4.60 4.98 21.27
N ILE A 24 -4.68 6.15 20.62
CA ILE A 24 -4.41 6.28 19.19
C ILE A 24 -2.99 5.80 18.86
N LYS A 25 -1.99 6.22 19.65
CA LYS A 25 -0.61 5.77 19.50
C LYS A 25 -0.50 4.25 19.52
N ASN A 26 -1.08 3.61 20.53
CA ASN A 26 -1.01 2.16 20.69
C ASN A 26 -1.70 1.43 19.55
N GLU A 27 -2.84 1.94 19.07
CA GLU A 27 -3.55 1.37 17.93
C GLU A 27 -2.72 1.46 16.64
N ILE A 28 -2.05 2.59 16.40
CA ILE A 28 -1.20 2.78 15.21
C ILE A 28 0.06 1.90 15.27
N ILE A 29 0.77 1.89 16.40
CA ILE A 29 2.01 1.12 16.54
C ILE A 29 1.75 -0.38 16.38
N ASN A 30 0.65 -0.87 16.96
CA ASN A 30 0.33 -2.29 17.00
C ASN A 30 -0.53 -2.76 15.82
N CYS A 31 -0.89 -1.88 14.87
CA CYS A 31 -1.70 -2.31 13.73
C CYS A 31 -0.96 -3.35 12.87
N GLU A 32 -1.70 -4.36 12.41
CA GLU A 32 -1.20 -5.39 11.50
C GLU A 32 -1.77 -5.17 10.10
N LEU A 33 -0.94 -4.73 9.16
CA LEU A 33 -1.38 -4.37 7.81
C LEU A 33 -1.68 -5.58 6.92
N THR A 34 -1.30 -6.79 7.34
CA THR A 34 -1.33 -8.00 6.50
C THR A 34 -2.21 -9.11 7.07
N ASN A 35 -3.02 -8.83 8.10
CA ASN A 35 -3.89 -9.84 8.69
C ASN A 35 -5.17 -10.08 7.86
N ALA A 36 -5.88 -11.16 8.17
CA ALA A 36 -7.04 -11.60 7.39
C ALA A 36 -8.23 -10.63 7.44
N ASP A 37 -8.38 -9.89 8.54
CA ASP A 37 -9.49 -8.95 8.71
C ASP A 37 -9.24 -7.66 7.92
N VAL A 38 -8.00 -7.15 7.94
CA VAL A 38 -7.58 -6.05 7.06
C VAL A 38 -7.81 -6.43 5.59
N ARG A 39 -7.50 -7.66 5.19
CA ARG A 39 -7.74 -8.13 3.81
C ARG A 39 -9.21 -8.10 3.39
N LYS A 40 -10.15 -8.28 4.34
CA LYS A 40 -11.60 -8.26 4.05
C LYS A 40 -12.20 -6.86 4.10
N HIS A 41 -11.64 -5.98 4.92
CA HIS A 41 -12.17 -4.64 5.21
C HIS A 41 -11.09 -3.56 4.96
N GLN A 42 -10.36 -3.70 3.85
CA GLN A 42 -9.14 -2.93 3.58
C GLN A 42 -9.43 -1.42 3.57
N ASP A 43 -10.41 -0.98 2.78
CA ASP A 43 -10.79 0.43 2.70
C ASP A 43 -11.19 1.02 4.07
N GLU A 44 -12.03 0.33 4.83
CA GLU A 44 -12.50 0.78 6.15
C GLU A 44 -11.35 0.86 7.15
N PHE A 45 -10.46 -0.14 7.15
CA PHE A 45 -9.27 -0.16 7.99
C PHE A 45 -8.37 1.04 7.70
N TYR A 46 -8.06 1.31 6.43
CA TYR A 46 -7.17 2.40 6.03
C TYR A 46 -7.82 3.78 6.20
N GLN A 47 -9.13 3.93 5.97
CA GLN A 47 -9.88 5.14 6.32
C GLN A 47 -9.80 5.43 7.82
N ASN A 48 -9.98 4.40 8.65
CA ASN A 48 -9.90 4.54 10.10
C ASN A 48 -8.47 4.84 10.58
N LEU A 49 -7.46 4.31 9.90
CA LEU A 49 -6.05 4.64 10.14
C LEU A 49 -5.75 6.11 9.77
N GLY A 50 -6.23 6.57 8.61
CA GLY A 50 -6.12 7.96 8.17
C GLY A 50 -6.79 8.92 9.15
N ALA A 51 -8.02 8.61 9.57
CA ALA A 51 -8.77 9.41 10.55
C ALA A 51 -8.04 9.54 11.91
N LYS A 52 -7.34 8.49 12.34
CA LYS A 52 -6.53 8.54 13.57
C LYS A 52 -5.34 9.49 13.44
N LEU A 53 -4.63 9.46 12.31
CA LEU A 53 -3.53 10.40 12.05
C LEU A 53 -4.04 11.84 11.98
N THR A 54 -5.16 12.06 11.29
CA THR A 54 -5.82 13.39 11.26
C THR A 54 -6.21 13.86 12.66
N ALA A 55 -6.74 12.97 13.51
CA ALA A 55 -7.06 13.31 14.89
C ALA A 55 -5.80 13.70 15.70
N MET A 56 -4.65 13.07 15.44
CA MET A 56 -3.38 13.46 16.08
C MET A 56 -2.91 14.84 15.62
N ASP A 57 -3.05 15.16 14.33
CA ASP A 57 -2.72 16.49 13.80
C ASP A 57 -3.65 17.56 14.39
N GLN A 58 -4.95 17.27 14.53
CA GLN A 58 -5.90 18.16 15.22
C GLN A 58 -5.53 18.37 16.70
N ILE A 59 -5.11 17.32 17.41
CA ILE A 59 -4.61 17.45 18.79
C ILE A 59 -3.32 18.29 18.84
N ARG A 60 -2.46 18.21 17.81
CA ARG A 60 -1.26 19.04 17.70
C ARG A 60 -1.62 20.52 17.55
N GLU A 61 -2.58 20.85 16.69
CA GLU A 61 -3.09 22.22 16.53
C GLU A 61 -3.70 22.74 17.83
N LEU A 62 -4.51 21.91 18.51
CA LEU A 62 -5.10 22.27 19.80
C LEU A 62 -4.05 22.45 20.91
N LYS A 63 -2.89 21.79 20.82
CA LYS A 63 -1.81 21.93 21.80
C LYS A 63 -1.32 23.37 21.89
N GLU A 64 -1.34 24.16 20.80
CA GLU A 64 -0.96 25.58 20.85
C GLU A 64 -1.86 26.39 21.81
N HIS A 65 -3.06 25.90 22.09
CA HIS A 65 -4.02 26.49 23.00
C HIS A 65 -4.10 25.80 24.37
N ILE A 66 -3.49 24.61 24.50
CA ILE A 66 -3.43 23.85 25.75
C ILE A 66 -2.03 24.01 26.33
N ASN A 67 -1.89 24.90 27.31
CA ASN A 67 -0.63 25.13 28.01
C ASN A 67 -0.32 23.97 28.96
N SER A 68 0.04 22.81 28.40
CA SER A 68 0.34 21.59 29.16
C SER A 68 1.51 20.83 28.54
N ASP A 69 2.59 20.74 29.31
CA ASP A 69 3.78 19.93 28.98
C ASP A 69 3.50 18.42 29.06
N ILE A 70 2.34 18.03 29.61
CA ILE A 70 1.94 16.63 29.79
C ILE A 70 1.61 15.97 28.44
N ILE A 71 1.19 16.75 27.44
CA ILE A 71 0.80 16.22 26.13
C ILE A 71 1.97 16.30 25.14
N ASN A 72 2.71 15.20 25.01
CA ASN A 72 3.84 15.12 24.08
C ASN A 72 3.40 14.70 22.66
N VAL A 73 2.58 15.54 22.01
CA VAL A 73 1.98 15.26 20.69
C VAL A 73 3.01 15.08 19.59
N ASN A 74 4.04 15.93 19.55
CA ASN A 74 5.04 15.92 18.48
C ASN A 74 5.86 14.62 18.49
N THR A 75 6.38 14.22 19.65
CA THR A 75 7.08 12.93 19.77
C THR A 75 6.15 11.77 19.46
N THR A 76 4.90 11.81 19.94
CA THR A 76 3.93 10.73 19.66
C THR A 76 3.62 10.60 18.17
N ASN A 77 3.44 11.72 17.46
CA ASN A 77 3.21 11.75 16.01
C ASN A 77 4.43 11.21 15.24
N GLN A 78 5.63 11.63 15.62
CA GLN A 78 6.87 11.10 15.04
C GLN A 78 7.00 9.58 15.23
N GLU A 79 6.76 9.07 16.44
CA GLU A 79 6.80 7.63 16.71
C GLU A 79 5.78 6.84 15.89
N CYS A 80 4.55 7.35 15.78
CA CYS A 80 3.49 6.73 14.97
C CYS A 80 3.83 6.72 13.48
N THR A 81 4.28 7.86 12.96
CA THR A 81 4.68 8.01 11.56
C THR A 81 5.85 7.09 11.22
N GLU A 82 6.88 7.04 12.08
CA GLU A 82 8.05 6.20 11.88
C GLU A 82 7.70 4.70 11.97
N ALA A 83 6.79 4.32 12.87
CA ALA A 83 6.31 2.94 12.97
C ALA A 83 5.54 2.52 11.71
N LEU A 84 4.66 3.38 11.19
CA LEU A 84 3.93 3.15 9.95
C LEU A 84 4.87 3.08 8.74
N LYS A 85 5.81 4.03 8.65
CA LYS A 85 6.83 4.08 7.60
C LYS A 85 7.58 2.75 7.50
N LYS A 86 8.10 2.26 8.62
CA LYS A 86 8.81 0.97 8.67
C LYS A 86 7.94 -0.20 8.21
N LYS A 87 6.65 -0.21 8.54
CA LYS A 87 5.73 -1.28 8.10
C LYS A 87 5.51 -1.22 6.60
N ILE A 88 5.24 -0.04 6.05
CA ILE A 88 5.00 0.19 4.63
C ILE A 88 6.25 -0.11 3.79
N GLU A 89 7.42 0.38 4.19
CA GLU A 89 8.69 0.11 3.51
C GLU A 89 9.05 -1.39 3.53
N ARG A 90 8.81 -2.08 4.65
CA ARG A 90 9.00 -3.54 4.72
C ARG A 90 8.08 -4.29 3.77
N MET A 91 6.83 -3.86 3.63
CA MET A 91 5.88 -4.47 2.70
C MET A 91 6.30 -4.24 1.24
N ALA A 92 6.66 -3.00 0.90
CA ALA A 92 7.16 -2.66 -0.44
C ALA A 92 8.42 -3.47 -0.77
N SER A 93 9.39 -3.53 0.14
CA SER A 93 10.61 -4.32 -0.02
C SER A 93 10.30 -5.82 -0.19
N ALA A 94 9.43 -6.39 0.65
CA ALA A 94 9.03 -7.79 0.53
C ALA A 94 8.29 -8.09 -0.78
N ALA A 95 7.54 -7.13 -1.32
CA ALA A 95 6.89 -7.27 -2.61
C ALA A 95 7.89 -7.23 -3.77
N VAL A 96 8.90 -6.36 -3.70
CA VAL A 96 10.03 -6.35 -4.64
C VAL A 96 10.80 -7.67 -4.57
N ASP A 97 11.11 -8.17 -3.36
CA ASP A 97 11.78 -9.46 -3.17
C ASP A 97 11.00 -10.61 -3.81
N ILE A 98 9.66 -10.62 -3.67
CA ILE A 98 8.80 -11.58 -4.37
C ILE A 98 9.00 -11.45 -5.87
N MET A 99 8.93 -10.24 -6.41
CA MET A 99 9.10 -9.99 -7.83
C MET A 99 10.48 -10.36 -8.35
N GLU A 100 11.53 -10.29 -7.53
CA GLU A 100 12.89 -10.68 -7.89
C GLU A 100 13.11 -12.20 -7.87
N ARG A 101 12.17 -12.98 -7.30
CA ARG A 101 12.27 -14.44 -7.29
C ARG A 101 12.38 -15.01 -8.70
N VAL A 102 13.18 -16.07 -8.78
CA VAL A 102 13.41 -16.87 -9.98
C VAL A 102 12.15 -17.61 -10.42
N ARG A 103 11.32 -17.98 -9.45
CA ARG A 103 10.05 -18.66 -9.66
C ARG A 103 9.00 -17.95 -8.83
N LEU A 104 7.88 -17.65 -9.49
CA LEU A 104 6.68 -17.13 -8.86
C LEU A 104 5.66 -18.25 -8.81
N THR A 105 5.20 -18.55 -7.61
CA THR A 105 4.06 -19.42 -7.36
C THR A 105 2.78 -18.59 -7.27
N ILE A 106 1.62 -19.25 -7.29
CA ILE A 106 0.33 -18.60 -7.00
C ILE A 106 0.35 -17.94 -5.61
N ARG A 107 1.00 -18.58 -4.63
CA ARG A 107 1.16 -18.01 -3.29
C ARG A 107 2.01 -16.73 -3.29
N ASP A 108 3.05 -16.67 -4.13
CA ASP A 108 3.85 -15.46 -4.30
C ASP A 108 3.02 -14.35 -4.91
N TYR A 109 2.19 -14.68 -5.90
CA TYR A 109 1.22 -13.74 -6.48
C TYR A 109 0.23 -13.21 -5.45
N ASP A 110 -0.42 -14.08 -4.67
CA ASP A 110 -1.37 -13.67 -3.63
C ASP A 110 -0.73 -12.74 -2.59
N GLN A 111 0.52 -13.02 -2.22
CA GLN A 111 1.29 -12.22 -1.28
C GLN A 111 1.71 -10.87 -1.89
N PHE A 112 2.15 -10.85 -3.14
CA PHE A 112 2.46 -9.62 -3.88
C PHE A 112 1.22 -8.73 -3.97
N ARG A 113 0.09 -9.30 -4.39
CA ARG A 113 -1.19 -8.61 -4.51
C ARG A 113 -1.62 -8.01 -3.17
N LEU A 114 -1.53 -8.79 -2.09
CA LEU A 114 -1.81 -8.27 -0.74
C LEU A 114 -0.95 -7.04 -0.43
N TYR A 115 0.35 -7.07 -0.71
CA TYR A 115 1.22 -5.93 -0.44
C TYR A 115 0.91 -4.73 -1.34
N TYR A 116 0.64 -4.95 -2.62
CA TYR A 116 0.29 -3.90 -3.56
C TYR A 116 -1.06 -3.24 -3.21
N ASP A 117 -2.10 -4.02 -2.90
CA ASP A 117 -3.43 -3.52 -2.50
C ASP A 117 -3.34 -2.67 -1.22
N ASN A 118 -2.48 -3.08 -0.28
CA ASN A 118 -2.22 -2.31 0.93
C ASN A 118 -1.51 -0.97 0.65
N LEU A 119 -0.58 -0.92 -0.32
CA LEU A 119 0.06 0.33 -0.73
C LEU A 119 -0.94 1.27 -1.42
N LEU A 120 -1.81 0.74 -2.29
CA LEU A 120 -2.89 1.52 -2.90
C LEU A 120 -3.84 2.11 -1.86
N CYS A 121 -4.27 1.31 -0.88
CA CYS A 121 -5.14 1.78 0.19
C CYS A 121 -4.44 2.81 1.08
N PHE A 122 -3.15 2.62 1.36
CA PHE A 122 -2.36 3.58 2.13
C PHE A 122 -2.25 4.91 1.37
N GLU A 123 -1.88 4.90 0.09
CA GLU A 123 -1.80 6.11 -0.75
C GLU A 123 -3.16 6.84 -0.82
N LYS A 124 -4.26 6.08 -0.95
CA LYS A 124 -5.61 6.64 -1.08
C LYS A 124 -6.15 7.27 0.20
N TYR A 125 -5.92 6.64 1.35
CA TYR A 125 -6.62 6.98 2.60
C TYR A 125 -5.73 7.55 3.69
N VAL A 126 -4.41 7.35 3.61
CA VAL A 126 -3.47 7.73 4.65
C VAL A 126 -2.61 8.90 4.17
N ASN A 127 -2.97 10.11 4.61
CA ASN A 127 -2.15 11.29 4.36
C ASN A 127 -0.97 11.32 5.34
N ALA A 128 0.16 10.74 4.95
CA ALA A 128 1.40 10.74 5.72
C ALA A 128 2.55 11.32 4.88
N PRO A 129 2.83 12.64 4.95
CA PRO A 129 3.75 13.32 4.02
C PRO A 129 5.21 12.84 4.08
N ASN A 130 5.59 12.12 5.13
CA ASN A 130 6.93 11.53 5.26
C ASN A 130 7.02 10.09 4.73
N ILE A 131 5.94 9.58 4.12
CA ILE A 131 5.84 8.24 3.56
C ILE A 131 5.33 8.37 2.13
N ASP A 132 6.24 8.25 1.16
CA ASP A 132 5.89 8.27 -0.26
C ASP A 132 5.44 6.87 -0.71
N ALA A 133 4.20 6.52 -0.37
CA ALA A 133 3.60 5.27 -0.83
C ALA A 133 3.45 5.23 -2.36
N GLY A 134 3.35 6.40 -3.02
CA GLY A 134 3.29 6.52 -4.46
C GLY A 134 4.60 6.08 -5.12
N GLU A 135 5.74 6.59 -4.66
CA GLU A 135 7.07 6.17 -5.14
C GLU A 135 7.32 4.67 -4.93
N LEU A 136 6.94 4.15 -3.75
CA LEU A 136 7.07 2.72 -3.45
C LEU A 136 6.22 1.86 -4.40
N LYS A 137 4.98 2.28 -4.68
CA LYS A 137 4.08 1.64 -5.65
C LYS A 137 4.66 1.70 -7.07
N GLU A 138 5.09 2.87 -7.53
CA GLU A 138 5.66 3.06 -8.87
C GLU A 138 6.91 2.20 -9.08
N ASN A 139 7.76 2.07 -8.06
CA ASN A 139 8.92 1.20 -8.12
C ASN A 139 8.50 -0.27 -8.32
N MET A 140 7.48 -0.73 -7.59
CA MET A 140 6.92 -2.09 -7.79
C MET A 140 6.37 -2.28 -9.20
N GLU A 141 5.57 -1.33 -9.69
CA GLU A 141 4.99 -1.35 -11.04
C GLU A 141 6.08 -1.43 -12.11
N ARG A 142 7.10 -0.56 -12.03
CA ARG A 142 8.22 -0.53 -12.97
C ARG A 142 8.94 -1.88 -13.05
N ARG A 143 9.12 -2.56 -11.91
CA ARG A 143 9.75 -3.89 -11.87
C ARG A 143 8.87 -4.97 -12.52
N VAL A 144 7.56 -4.94 -12.29
CA VAL A 144 6.61 -5.87 -12.92
C VAL A 144 6.59 -5.67 -14.43
N PHE A 145 6.34 -4.45 -14.88
CA PHE A 145 6.24 -4.12 -16.31
C PHE A 145 7.55 -4.40 -17.04
N GLY A 146 8.70 -4.12 -16.41
CA GLY A 146 10.01 -4.49 -16.96
C GLY A 146 10.13 -5.99 -17.23
N LYS A 147 9.70 -6.85 -16.30
CA LYS A 147 9.73 -8.31 -16.49
C LYS A 147 8.74 -8.77 -17.56
N VAL A 148 7.55 -8.20 -17.62
CA VAL A 148 6.55 -8.54 -18.65
C VAL A 148 7.00 -8.12 -20.04
N ALA A 149 7.58 -6.94 -20.20
CA ALA A 149 8.10 -6.47 -21.48
C ALA A 149 9.21 -7.40 -22.00
N VAL A 150 10.10 -7.88 -21.13
CA VAL A 150 11.11 -8.89 -21.50
C VAL A 150 10.44 -10.19 -21.96
N LEU A 151 9.43 -10.68 -21.25
CA LEU A 151 8.72 -11.90 -21.63
C LEU A 151 7.93 -11.77 -22.93
N GLN A 152 7.28 -10.63 -23.16
CA GLN A 152 6.55 -10.34 -24.40
C GLN A 152 7.49 -10.24 -25.59
N LYS A 153 8.63 -9.55 -25.44
CA LYS A 153 9.67 -9.49 -26.48
C LYS A 153 10.15 -10.90 -26.86
N LEU A 154 10.43 -11.75 -25.87
CA LEU A 154 10.83 -13.15 -26.10
C LEU A 154 9.75 -13.98 -26.80
N ALA A 155 8.48 -13.76 -26.48
CA ALA A 155 7.37 -14.47 -27.10
C ALA A 155 7.17 -14.04 -28.56
N ASN A 156 7.32 -12.74 -28.84
CA ASN A 156 7.12 -12.17 -30.17
C ASN A 156 8.29 -12.44 -31.13
N GLU A 157 9.52 -12.50 -30.62
CA GLU A 157 10.72 -12.74 -31.43
C GLU A 157 10.97 -14.22 -31.73
N ALA A 158 10.23 -15.13 -31.09
CA ALA A 158 10.44 -16.55 -31.28
C ALA A 158 9.55 -17.14 -32.37
N SER A 159 10.19 -17.68 -33.39
CA SER A 159 9.53 -18.37 -34.50
C SER A 159 9.28 -19.87 -34.24
N ASP A 160 9.88 -20.44 -33.19
CA ASP A 160 9.57 -21.78 -32.67
C ASP A 160 9.91 -21.87 -31.16
N ALA A 161 9.31 -22.84 -30.45
CA ALA A 161 9.53 -23.14 -29.04
C ALA A 161 11.02 -23.30 -28.66
N SER A 162 11.88 -23.75 -29.58
CA SER A 162 13.33 -23.90 -29.39
C SER A 162 14.04 -22.54 -29.32
N GLN A 163 13.57 -21.52 -30.03
CA GLN A 163 14.08 -20.15 -29.92
C GLN A 163 13.64 -19.49 -28.62
N ILE A 164 12.39 -19.68 -28.20
CA ILE A 164 11.93 -19.30 -26.84
C ILE A 164 12.84 -19.97 -25.81
N ALA A 165 13.12 -21.26 -26.00
CA ALA A 165 13.96 -22.02 -25.09
C ALA A 165 15.39 -21.47 -25.01
N ASN A 166 16.01 -21.12 -26.14
CA ASN A 166 17.36 -20.58 -26.26
C ASN A 166 17.48 -19.13 -25.76
N SER A 167 16.54 -18.26 -26.06
CA SER A 167 16.54 -16.87 -25.56
C SER A 167 16.31 -16.84 -24.03
N LEU A 168 15.45 -17.73 -23.50
CA LEU A 168 15.35 -17.96 -22.06
C LEU A 168 16.61 -18.60 -21.44
N ILE A 169 17.45 -19.30 -22.22
CA ILE A 169 18.76 -19.83 -21.79
C ILE A 169 19.84 -18.73 -21.81
N ASN A 170 19.76 -17.77 -22.73
CA ASN A 170 20.69 -16.64 -22.83
C ASN A 170 20.41 -15.57 -21.77
N LEU A 171 19.15 -15.23 -21.51
CA LEU A 171 18.77 -14.43 -20.33
C LEU A 171 19.15 -15.12 -19.01
N ARG A 172 19.31 -16.45 -19.04
CA ARG A 172 19.83 -17.25 -17.93
C ARG A 172 21.36 -17.21 -17.79
N ARG A 173 22.09 -16.80 -18.82
CA ARG A 173 23.55 -16.57 -18.78
C ARG A 173 23.90 -15.13 -18.41
N GLU A 174 23.04 -14.16 -18.70
CA GLU A 174 23.21 -12.74 -18.37
C GLU A 174 22.69 -12.35 -16.96
N GLU A 175 22.42 -13.33 -16.08
CA GLU A 175 21.86 -13.14 -14.72
C GLU A 175 20.50 -12.44 -14.63
N VAL A 176 19.82 -12.19 -15.74
CA VAL A 176 18.44 -11.67 -15.76
C VAL A 176 17.43 -12.73 -15.31
N ILE A 177 17.73 -14.04 -15.46
CA ILE A 177 16.88 -15.17 -15.03
C ILE A 177 17.73 -16.33 -14.45
N PRO A 178 17.76 -16.62 -13.14
CA PRO A 178 18.69 -17.62 -12.60
C PRO A 178 18.40 -19.08 -12.94
N LYS A 179 19.46 -19.90 -12.86
CA LYS A 179 19.54 -21.30 -13.31
C LYS A 179 18.64 -22.26 -12.52
N ARG A 180 17.47 -22.69 -13.06
CA ARG A 180 16.93 -24.10 -13.06
C ARG A 180 15.45 -24.20 -13.51
N ARG A 181 15.15 -25.25 -14.29
CA ARG A 181 13.87 -25.69 -14.91
C ARG A 181 12.56 -25.30 -14.18
N GLY A 182 11.80 -24.38 -14.74
CA GLY A 182 10.39 -24.10 -14.41
C GLY A 182 9.87 -23.04 -15.37
N LYS A 183 9.47 -23.45 -16.59
CA LYS A 183 9.01 -22.55 -17.64
C LYS A 183 7.52 -22.82 -17.83
N ILE A 184 6.68 -21.82 -17.50
CA ILE A 184 5.28 -21.54 -17.93
C ILE A 184 4.53 -20.77 -16.82
N GLU A 185 4.63 -21.18 -15.56
CA GLU A 185 3.87 -20.56 -14.44
C GLU A 185 4.23 -19.08 -14.18
N ILE A 186 5.50 -18.72 -14.36
CA ILE A 186 6.00 -17.35 -14.14
C ILE A 186 5.38 -16.35 -15.13
N GLY A 187 5.23 -16.75 -16.39
CA GLY A 187 4.68 -15.88 -17.43
C GLY A 187 3.21 -15.57 -17.20
N ILE A 188 2.44 -16.58 -16.79
CA ILE A 188 1.02 -16.43 -16.46
C ILE A 188 0.86 -15.51 -15.24
N CYS A 189 1.61 -15.74 -14.15
CA CYS A 189 1.54 -14.89 -12.96
C CYS A 189 1.91 -13.44 -13.27
N LEU A 190 2.98 -13.19 -14.03
CA LEU A 190 3.40 -11.83 -14.39
C LEU A 190 2.40 -11.14 -15.33
N LEU A 191 1.78 -11.87 -16.26
CA LEU A 191 0.71 -11.34 -17.11
C LEU A 191 -0.54 -10.98 -16.30
N ILE A 192 -0.92 -11.80 -15.32
CA ILE A 192 -2.04 -11.50 -14.41
C ILE A 192 -1.73 -10.23 -13.61
N ILE A 193 -0.54 -10.14 -12.99
CA ILE A 193 -0.15 -8.94 -12.22
C ILE A 193 -0.17 -7.71 -13.11
N SER A 194 0.47 -7.76 -14.29
CA SER A 194 0.52 -6.62 -15.21
C SER A 194 -0.86 -6.15 -15.66
N LYS A 195 -1.78 -7.08 -15.93
CA LYS A 195 -3.16 -6.75 -16.28
C LYS A 195 -3.87 -6.02 -15.14
N GLU A 196 -3.76 -6.52 -13.91
CA GLU A 196 -4.37 -5.88 -12.73
C GLU A 196 -3.77 -4.51 -12.41
N LEU A 197 -2.45 -4.34 -12.55
CA LEU A 197 -1.79 -3.03 -12.44
C LEU A 197 -2.35 -2.03 -13.47
N THR A 198 -2.54 -2.48 -14.71
CA THR A 198 -3.09 -1.64 -15.78
C THR A 198 -4.55 -1.26 -15.51
N GLU A 199 -5.37 -2.20 -15.03
CA GLU A 199 -6.77 -1.94 -14.65
C GLU A 199 -6.85 -0.99 -13.44
N SER A 200 -5.96 -1.12 -12.45
CA SER A 200 -5.83 -0.21 -11.32
C SER A 200 -5.43 1.22 -11.74
N GLN A 201 -4.47 1.36 -12.67
CA GLN A 201 -4.08 2.65 -13.25
C GLN A 201 -5.23 3.32 -14.04
N LEU A 202 -6.06 2.53 -14.73
CA LEU A 202 -7.26 3.04 -15.41
C LEU A 202 -8.36 3.45 -14.43
N ALA A 203 -8.45 2.78 -13.27
CA ALA A 203 -9.37 3.16 -12.20
C ALA A 203 -8.91 4.42 -11.45
N SER A 204 -7.60 4.64 -11.29
CA SER A 204 -7.03 5.81 -10.61
C SER A 204 -6.96 7.08 -11.48
N THR A 205 -7.13 6.96 -12.80
CA THR A 205 -7.15 8.08 -13.75
C THR A 205 -8.55 8.60 -14.09
N ARG A 206 -9.62 8.14 -13.42
CA ARG A 206 -10.99 8.64 -13.63
C ARG A 206 -11.61 9.28 -12.38
N PRO A 207 -11.84 10.60 -12.36
CA PRO A 207 -12.96 11.16 -11.63
C PRO A 207 -14.24 11.07 -12.50
N PHE A 208 -15.26 10.41 -11.94
CA PHE A 208 -16.71 10.70 -11.99
C PHE A 208 -17.32 11.32 -13.29
N TRP A 209 -18.38 10.66 -13.79
CA TRP A 209 -19.29 10.99 -14.92
C TRP A 209 -18.91 10.51 -16.32
N LEU A 210 -19.45 9.34 -16.66
CA LEU A 210 -20.25 9.16 -17.87
C LEU A 210 -21.40 8.20 -17.50
N SER A 211 -22.39 8.73 -16.77
CA SER A 211 -23.77 8.36 -17.09
C SER A 211 -24.14 9.05 -18.40
N THR A 212 -25.15 8.52 -19.07
CA THR A 212 -25.82 9.02 -20.29
C THR A 212 -25.08 8.76 -21.60
N HIS A 213 -25.35 7.57 -22.14
CA HIS A 213 -25.82 7.30 -23.49
C HIS A 213 -25.24 5.96 -23.93
N LEU A 214 -26.02 4.90 -23.72
CA LEU A 214 -26.10 3.69 -24.56
C LEU A 214 -27.08 2.74 -23.86
N ASP A 215 -28.36 3.14 -23.87
CA ASP A 215 -29.51 2.24 -23.80
C ASP A 215 -30.53 2.82 -24.79
N GLN A 216 -30.18 2.72 -26.07
CA GLN A 216 -31.14 2.60 -27.16
C GLN A 216 -30.68 1.45 -28.04
N GLU A 217 -31.64 0.58 -28.37
CA GLU A 217 -31.56 -0.61 -29.23
C GLU A 217 -30.92 -1.82 -28.52
N GLU A 218 -31.62 -2.91 -28.18
CA GLU A 218 -32.86 -3.54 -28.71
C GLU A 218 -33.80 -4.03 -27.59
#